data_AF-A0A5B9DF89-F1
#
_entry.id   AF-A0A5B9DF89-F1
#
_cell.length_a   1.000
_cell.length_b   1.000
_cell.length_c   1.000
_cell.angle_alpha   90.00
_cell.angle_beta   90.00
_cell.angle_gamma   90.00
#
_symmetry.space_group_name_H-M   'P 1'
#
loop_
_entity.id
_entity.type
_entity.pdbx_description
1 polymer ?
#
loop_
_entity_poly.entity_id
_entity_poly.type
_entity_poly.pdbx_seq_one_letter_code
_entity_poly.pdbx_strand_id
1 'polypeptide(L)' 'MKKVYGGRSPGYVHLKHSSKGSGAIIRRVLQQLEKAGYVRTTEKNGRELTNAGRSILDKTAAEIQKTESKEKKE' A
#
# COMPACT_ATOMS: atom_id res chain seq x y z
N MET A 1 0.53 -1.47 -9.44
CA MET A 1 -0.40 -1.54 -8.29
C MET A 1 -1.74 -2.23 -8.57
N LYS A 2 -2.46 -1.98 -9.68
CA LYS A 2 -3.75 -2.66 -9.96
C LYS A 2 -3.69 -4.20 -9.94
N LYS A 3 -2.53 -4.77 -10.28
CA LYS A 3 -2.27 -6.23 -10.22
C LYS A 3 -2.07 -6.73 -8.78
N VAL A 4 -1.47 -5.90 -7.92
CA VAL A 4 -1.15 -6.24 -6.52
C VAL A 4 -2.42 -6.26 -5.67
N TYR A 5 -3.24 -5.20 -5.79
CA TYR A 5 -4.53 -5.09 -5.09
C TYR A 5 -5.69 -5.63 -5.94
N GLY A 6 -5.40 -6.51 -6.90
CA GLY A 6 -6.40 -7.27 -7.63
C GLY A 6 -6.85 -8.48 -6.84
N GLY A 7 -7.82 -9.22 -7.38
CA GLY A 7 -8.37 -10.38 -6.68
C GLY A 7 -9.08 -11.34 -7.61
N ARG A 8 -9.59 -12.43 -7.05
CA ARG A 8 -10.39 -13.39 -7.79
C ARG A 8 -11.81 -12.84 -7.95
N SER A 9 -12.24 -12.66 -9.19
CA SER A 9 -13.63 -12.27 -9.47
C SER A 9 -14.55 -13.45 -9.18
N PRO A 10 -15.70 -13.24 -8.50
CA PRO A 10 -16.54 -14.34 -8.03
C PRO A 10 -17.14 -15.20 -9.14
N GLY A 11 -17.23 -14.73 -10.39
CA GLY A 11 -17.66 -15.50 -11.56
C GLY A 11 -19.07 -16.10 -11.41
N TYR A 12 -20.08 -15.54 -12.09
CA TYR A 12 -21.45 -16.05 -11.98
C TYR A 12 -21.72 -17.20 -12.96
N VAL A 13 -21.64 -16.94 -14.26
CA VAL A 13 -21.91 -17.93 -15.32
C VAL A 13 -20.62 -18.54 -15.87
N HIS A 14 -19.49 -17.85 -15.70
CA HIS A 14 -18.19 -18.24 -16.25
C HIS A 14 -17.21 -18.60 -15.14
N LEU A 15 -16.15 -19.33 -15.50
CA LEU A 15 -15.06 -19.68 -14.59
C LEU A 15 -14.44 -18.44 -13.93
N LYS A 16 -13.92 -18.66 -12.72
CA LYS A 16 -13.33 -17.60 -11.90
C LYS A 16 -11.95 -17.26 -12.44
N HIS A 17 -11.77 -15.99 -12.82
CA HIS A 17 -10.50 -15.45 -13.29
C HIS A 17 -9.96 -14.37 -12.35
N SER A 18 -8.66 -14.09 -12.45
CA SER A 18 -8.05 -12.96 -11.76
C SER A 18 -8.50 -11.65 -12.41
N SER A 19 -8.98 -10.72 -11.58
CA SER A 19 -9.38 -9.38 -11.98
C SER A 19 -8.46 -8.33 -11.37
N LYS A 20 -8.29 -7.22 -12.09
CA LYS A 20 -7.49 -6.07 -11.67
C LYS A 20 -8.26 -5.27 -10.60
N GLY A 21 -7.54 -4.72 -9.63
CA GLY A 21 -8.10 -3.82 -8.62
C GLY A 21 -8.55 -2.47 -9.20
N SER A 22 -9.38 -1.77 -8.43
CA SER A 22 -9.92 -0.46 -8.82
C SER A 22 -8.81 0.57 -9.05
N GLY A 23 -8.75 1.13 -10.26
CA GLY A 23 -7.76 2.12 -10.62
C GLY A 23 -7.98 3.49 -9.98
N ALA A 24 -9.24 3.89 -9.81
CA ALA A 24 -9.59 5.21 -9.31
C ALA A 24 -9.20 5.37 -7.83
N ILE A 25 -9.45 4.34 -7.02
CA ILE A 25 -9.13 4.33 -5.58
C ILE A 25 -7.61 4.40 -5.41
N ILE A 26 -6.87 3.48 -6.05
CA ILE A 26 -5.41 3.42 -5.97
C ILE A 26 -4.78 4.76 -6.40
N ARG A 27 -5.27 5.37 -7.48
CA ARG A 27 -4.75 6.66 -7.95
C ARG A 27 -4.99 7.78 -6.93
N ARG A 28 -6.21 7.88 -6.39
CA ARG A 28 -6.60 8.94 -5.45
C ARG A 28 -5.80 8.86 -4.14
N VAL A 29 -5.66 7.68 -3.57
CA VAL A 29 -4.87 7.49 -2.33
C VAL A 29 -3.42 7.92 -2.53
N LEU A 30 -2.80 7.52 -3.65
CA LEU A 30 -1.43 7.93 -3.93
C LEU A 30 -1.29 9.44 -4.20
N GLN A 31 -2.29 10.08 -4.82
CA GLN A 31 -2.30 11.53 -4.97
C GLN A 31 -2.43 12.25 -3.62
N GLN A 32 -3.19 11.68 -2.68
CA GLN A 32 -3.27 12.21 -1.31
C GLN A 32 -1.93 12.08 -0.57
N LEU A 33 -1.25 10.94 -0.71
CA LEU A 33 0.08 10.71 -0.12
C LEU A 33 1.16 11.59 -0.77
N GLU A 34 1.01 11.89 -2.05
CA GLU A 34 1.88 12.83 -2.79
C GLU A 34 1.67 14.27 -2.29
N LYS A 35 0.42 14.70 -2.08
CA LYS A 35 0.09 15.98 -1.44
C LYS A 35 0.60 16.07 0.00
N ALA A 36 0.64 14.96 0.72
CA ALA A 36 1.18 14.88 2.08
C ALA A 36 2.72 14.80 2.11
N GLY A 37 3.40 14.71 0.97
CA GLY A 37 4.87 14.69 0.88
C GLY A 37 5.52 13.35 1.20
N TYR A 38 4.75 12.26 1.32
CA TYR A 38 5.27 10.92 1.65
C TYR A 38 5.66 10.10 0.42
N VAL A 39 5.13 10.47 -0.75
CA VAL A 39 5.39 9.82 -2.04
C VAL A 39 5.76 10.91 -3.05
N ARG A 40 6.75 10.64 -3.91
CA ARG A 40 7.14 11.50 -5.03
C ARG A 40 6.94 10.79 -6.36
N THR A 41 6.66 11.56 -7.41
CA THR A 41 6.66 11.05 -8.78
C THR A 41 8.08 11.09 -9.35
N THR A 42 8.51 9.99 -9.96
CA THR A 42 9.81 9.86 -10.64
C THR A 42 9.57 9.59 -12.12
N GLU A 43 10.20 10.36 -12.99
CA GLU A 43 9.95 10.36 -14.45
C GLU A 43 10.02 8.96 -15.10
N LYS A 44 10.92 8.09 -14.63
CA LYS A 44 11.13 6.75 -15.19
C LYS A 44 10.42 5.62 -14.45
N ASN A 45 10.22 5.77 -13.13
CA ASN A 45 9.79 4.66 -12.26
C ASN A 45 8.37 4.84 -11.69
N GLY A 46 7.63 5.86 -12.14
CA GLY A 46 6.29 6.14 -11.67
C GLY A 46 6.31 6.86 -10.32
N ARG A 47 6.17 6.14 -9.21
CA ARG A 47 6.08 6.74 -7.86
C ARG A 47 7.00 6.04 -6.88
N GLU A 48 7.69 6.82 -6.08
CA GLU A 48 8.69 6.37 -5.11
C GLU A 48 8.41 6.98 -3.72
N LEU A 49 8.82 6.29 -2.67
CA LEU A 49 8.69 6.79 -1.30
C LEU A 49 9.69 7.92 -1.04
N THR A 50 9.30 8.94 -0.28
CA THR A 50 10.22 9.97 0.20
C THR A 50 10.93 9.52 1.48
N ASN A 51 12.02 10.20 1.84
CA ASN A 51 12.72 9.96 3.12
C ASN A 51 11.80 10.14 4.33
N ALA A 52 10.89 11.13 4.25
CA ALA A 52 9.87 11.36 5.28
C ALA A 52 8.88 10.20 5.38
N GLY A 53 8.39 9.70 4.24
CA GLY A 53 7.51 8.53 4.20
C GLY A 53 8.18 7.28 4.78
N ARG A 54 9.47 7.08 4.50
CA ARG A 54 10.25 5.96 5.04
C ARG A 54 10.40 6.04 6.55
N SER A 55 10.75 7.22 7.07
CA SER A 55 10.90 7.44 8.51
C SER A 55 9.63 7.14 9.30
N ILE A 56 8.46 7.48 8.76
CA ILE A 56 7.17 7.18 9.42
C ILE A 56 6.96 5.67 9.48
N LEU A 57 7.13 4.97 8.36
CA LEU A 57 6.96 3.51 8.32
C LEU A 57 7.90 2.80 9.28
N ASP A 58 9.17 3.21 9.33
CA ASP A 58 10.18 2.61 10.22
C ASP A 58 9.84 2.86 11.70
N LYS A 59 9.39 4.07 12.05
CA LYS A 59 8.97 4.40 13.43
C LYS A 59 7.75 3.58 13.86
N THR A 60 6.72 3.51 13.01
CA THR A 60 5.50 2.73 13.29
C THR A 60 5.81 1.24 13.39
N ALA A 61 6.69 0.71 12.55
CA ALA A 61 7.11 -0.69 12.63
C ALA A 61 7.83 -1.00 13.95
N ALA A 62 8.74 -0.12 14.39
CA ALA A 62 9.44 -0.29 15.67
C ALA A 62 8.48 -0.22 16.87
N GLU A 63 7.46 0.63 16.80
CA GLU A 63 6.42 0.73 17.84
C GLU A 63 5.60 -0.56 17.94
N ILE A 64 5.12 -1.09 16.80
CA ILE A 64 4.37 -2.36 16.73
C ILE A 64 5.22 -3.52 17.24
N GLN A 65 6.49 -3.60 16.85
CA GLN A 65 7.39 -4.65 17.32
C GLN A 65 7.56 -4.59 18.85
N LYS A 66 7.66 -3.38 19.40
CA LYS A 66 7.79 -3.17 20.85
C LYS A 66 6.51 -3.60 21.57
N THR A 67 5.32 -3.33 21.03
CA THR A 67 4.06 -3.78 21.63
C THR A 67 3.91 -5.30 21.59
N GLU A 68 4.16 -5.93 20.43
CA GLU A 68 4.10 -7.40 20.30
C GLU A 68 5.09 -8.11 21.23
N SER A 69 6.29 -7.53 21.41
CA SER A 69 7.30 -8.09 22.30
C SER A 69 6.95 -7.99 23.79
N LYS A 70 6.08 -7.04 24.17
CA LYS A 70 5.55 -6.91 25.54
C LYS A 70 4.44 -7.93 25.79
N GLU A 71 3.50 -8.07 24.86
CA GLU A 71 2.41 -9.08 24.96
C GLU A 71 2.93 -10.52 25.01
N LYS A 72 4.06 -10.83 24.37
CA LYS A 72 4.68 -12.17 24.45
C LYS A 72 5.46 -12.43 25.75
N LYS A 73 5.68 -11.39 26.56
CA LYS A 73 6.49 -11.46 27.79
C LYS A 73 5.62 -11.55 29.05
N GLU A 74 4.34 -11.25 28.93
CA GLU A 74 3.27 -11.66 29.85
C GLU A 74 2.72 -13.03 29.45
#